data_AF-A0A8R2JUQ7-F1
#
_entry.id   AF-A0A8R2JUQ7-F1
#
_cell.length_a   1.000
_cell.length_b   1.000
_cell.length_c   1.000
_cell.angle_alpha   90.00
_cell.angle_beta   90.00
_cell.angle_gamma   90.00
#
_symmetry.space_group_name_H-M   'P 1'
#
loop_
_entity.id
_entity.type
_entity.pdbx_description
1 polymer ?
#
loop_
_entity_poly.entity_id
_entity_poly.type
_entity_poly.pdbx_seq_one_letter_code
_entity_poly.pdbx_strand_id
1 'polypeptide(L)'
;MILGLQKNQNNQIPKFADHALVFMLRGIAKKWKQPYAYYYSTSTIQTVDLVSYLKDVVRSVNKTGLKIVATVCDQGGTNQAAINYLMSETCKNYTERNTEKTNLGFEIDGQEIIPIFDPPHLLKCIRNNLFNKDVVFDMDGNTYTASWDHIVAMYDFDKKNEEFELRTLVKLNDNHINIARSKMKVSNAAQVFSHRVASTMKLVSDNAPKGSLLANAVGTAKFCLFMDKTFDSVNARTINPELGKPLRSAVTDKSPHIDHWKYAIKVFESMKFVNKTNGKSTIPPCIKNWIISLKSFLYLWIQLKKHNFKYFLPRHVNQDSLECFFGSVRSHGVRNINPDAYQFVCSFKTLLINNFTSIKSAGNCEHDDSDGTLDNLKQFIESGTNCSLKEPEENNIINIPMFDLPNTFDVCDFTDMTIGYISGYLALQVLATIGLFYVGWKKFGASIADFLDEEIECDADPRNGSLNSNSLYAEAALWLLKQTANRRHICTISIL
;
A
#
# COMPACT_ATOMS: atom_id res chain seq x y z
N MET A 1 3.53 27.54 -13.44
CA MET A 1 2.24 27.06 -13.98
C MET A 1 2.47 25.68 -14.62
N ILE A 2 2.07 24.58 -13.97
CA ILE A 2 2.22 23.22 -14.54
C ILE A 2 0.83 22.78 -14.98
N LEU A 3 0.52 22.99 -16.25
CA LEU A 3 -0.62 22.36 -16.93
C LEU A 3 -0.28 20.89 -17.14
N GLY A 4 -1.24 20.00 -16.91
CA GLY A 4 -1.11 18.54 -16.95
C GLY A 4 -0.84 17.98 -18.36
N LEU A 5 0.31 18.34 -18.93
CA LEU A 5 0.78 17.87 -20.22
C LEU A 5 1.78 16.72 -20.05
N GLN A 6 1.64 15.70 -20.89
CA GLN A 6 2.62 14.63 -21.04
C GLN A 6 3.99 15.22 -21.43
N LYS A 7 5.00 15.04 -20.57
CA LYS A 7 6.40 15.31 -20.91
C LYS A 7 7.06 14.00 -21.34
N ASN A 8 7.17 13.79 -22.66
CA ASN A 8 8.17 12.87 -23.20
C ASN A 8 9.42 13.70 -23.57
N GLN A 9 10.61 13.12 -23.41
CA GLN A 9 11.90 13.80 -23.40
C GLN A 9 12.17 14.73 -24.60
N ASN A 10 11.41 14.65 -25.71
CA ASN A 10 11.61 15.45 -26.91
C ASN A 10 10.38 16.17 -27.50
N ASN A 11 9.18 16.14 -26.88
CA ASN A 11 8.03 16.93 -27.38
C ASN A 11 6.94 17.11 -26.30
N GLN A 12 6.48 18.36 -26.09
CA GLN A 12 5.25 18.63 -25.32
C GLN A 12 4.05 18.32 -26.22
N ILE A 13 3.34 17.24 -25.92
CA ILE A 13 2.05 16.95 -26.56
C ILE A 13 0.96 17.57 -25.67
N PRO A 14 0.06 18.42 -26.19
CA PRO A 14 -0.96 19.10 -25.41
C PRO A 14 -2.13 18.17 -25.05
N LYS A 15 -1.85 17.06 -24.37
CA LYS A 15 -2.85 16.10 -23.89
C LYS A 15 -2.94 16.15 -22.38
N PHE A 16 -4.17 16.19 -21.87
CA PHE A 16 -4.44 16.08 -20.44
C PHE A 16 -4.01 14.70 -19.95
N ALA A 17 -3.26 14.67 -18.86
CA ALA A 17 -2.97 13.46 -18.12
C ALA A 17 -4.22 12.93 -17.41
N ASP A 18 -4.43 11.63 -17.46
CA ASP A 18 -5.51 10.91 -16.76
C ASP A 18 -4.95 9.82 -15.81
N HIS A 19 -3.63 9.58 -15.82
CA HIS A 19 -2.94 8.66 -14.93
C HIS A 19 -1.70 9.30 -14.33
N ALA A 20 -1.36 8.90 -13.09
CA ALA A 20 -0.10 9.21 -12.43
C ALA A 20 0.62 7.91 -12.07
N LEU A 21 1.78 7.67 -12.67
CA LEU A 21 2.72 6.64 -12.26
C LEU A 21 3.52 7.18 -11.08
N VAL A 22 3.65 6.39 -10.00
CA VAL A 22 4.43 6.76 -8.82
C VAL A 22 5.43 5.67 -8.52
N PHE A 23 6.67 6.07 -8.25
CA PHE A 23 7.71 5.22 -7.70
C PHE A 23 7.90 5.58 -6.23
N MET A 24 7.85 4.58 -5.35
CA MET A 24 8.03 4.71 -3.90
C MET A 24 9.14 3.79 -3.47
N LEU A 25 10.13 4.32 -2.75
CA LEU A 25 11.20 3.56 -2.11
C LEU A 25 10.73 2.99 -0.77
N ARG A 26 11.24 1.82 -0.41
CA ARG A 26 10.90 1.19 0.87
C ARG A 26 12.09 0.47 1.48
N GLY A 27 12.33 0.72 2.76
CA GLY A 27 13.37 0.04 3.50
C GLY A 27 13.07 -1.45 3.70
N ILE A 28 14.02 -2.31 3.34
CA ILE A 28 13.94 -3.75 3.62
C ILE A 28 14.34 -4.05 5.07
N ALA A 29 15.45 -3.48 5.53
CA ALA A 29 15.96 -3.67 6.90
C ALA A 29 15.22 -2.81 7.93
N LYS A 30 15.01 -1.55 7.58
CA LYS A 30 14.40 -0.53 8.44
C LYS A 30 13.01 -0.20 7.93
N LYS A 31 12.10 0.12 8.86
CA LYS A 31 10.71 0.45 8.58
C LYS A 31 10.59 1.90 8.12
N TRP A 32 10.88 2.17 6.85
CA TRP A 32 10.67 3.48 6.24
C TRP A 32 10.14 3.33 4.82
N LYS A 33 9.40 4.34 4.34
CA LYS A 33 8.91 4.42 2.97
C LYS A 33 8.86 5.86 2.51
N GLN A 34 9.07 6.09 1.22
CA GLN A 34 9.06 7.44 0.67
C GLN A 34 8.58 7.44 -0.79
N PRO A 35 7.49 8.16 -1.12
CA PRO A 35 7.19 8.42 -2.52
C PRO A 35 8.34 9.25 -3.11
N TYR A 36 8.95 8.76 -4.18
CA TYR A 36 10.23 9.26 -4.69
C TYR A 36 10.06 10.07 -5.98
N ALA A 37 9.35 9.50 -6.95
CA ALA A 37 9.14 10.14 -8.25
C ALA A 37 7.71 9.87 -8.74
N TYR A 38 7.17 10.77 -9.56
CA TYR A 38 5.93 10.54 -10.28
C TYR A 38 6.02 11.04 -11.71
N TYR A 39 5.28 10.39 -12.60
CA TYR A 39 5.22 10.70 -14.03
C TYR A 39 3.76 10.69 -14.48
N TYR A 40 3.38 11.69 -15.28
CA TYR A 40 2.05 11.75 -15.85
C TYR A 40 2.00 11.04 -17.20
N SER A 41 0.93 10.31 -17.44
CA SER A 41 0.62 9.76 -18.75
C SER A 41 -0.82 10.06 -19.13
N THR A 42 -1.04 10.16 -20.44
CA THR A 42 -2.37 10.00 -21.02
C THR A 42 -2.52 8.54 -21.40
N SER A 43 -3.53 7.87 -20.87
CA SER A 43 -3.75 6.42 -20.94
C SER A 43 -2.63 5.58 -20.33
N THR A 44 -2.67 4.27 -20.61
CA THR A 44 -1.65 3.31 -20.21
C THR A 44 -0.28 3.74 -20.70
N ILE A 45 0.69 3.84 -19.78
CA ILE A 45 2.08 4.15 -20.11
C ILE A 45 2.65 3.15 -21.11
N GLN A 46 3.46 3.65 -22.06
CA GLN A 46 4.19 2.79 -22.99
C GLN A 46 5.34 2.09 -22.28
N THR A 47 5.62 0.85 -22.69
CA THR A 47 6.71 0.05 -22.09
C THR A 47 8.06 0.76 -22.17
N VAL A 48 8.34 1.44 -23.29
CA VAL A 48 9.61 2.16 -23.50
C VAL A 48 9.79 3.29 -22.49
N ASP A 49 8.73 4.10 -22.30
CA ASP A 49 8.73 5.20 -21.34
C ASP A 49 8.91 4.67 -19.90
N LEU A 50 8.19 3.59 -19.55
CA LEU A 50 8.31 2.97 -18.23
C LEU A 50 9.73 2.45 -17.94
N VAL A 51 10.37 1.80 -18.93
CA VAL A 51 11.76 1.33 -18.81
C VAL A 51 12.71 2.52 -18.63
N SER A 52 12.51 3.61 -19.38
CA SER A 52 13.33 4.82 -19.24
C SER A 52 13.19 5.42 -17.84
N TYR A 53 11.96 5.60 -17.36
CA TYR A 53 11.72 6.17 -16.02
C TYR A 53 12.29 5.28 -14.90
N LEU A 54 12.19 3.95 -15.04
CA LEU A 54 12.79 3.00 -14.10
C LEU A 54 14.32 3.14 -14.07
N LYS A 55 14.98 3.25 -15.23
CA LYS A 55 16.43 3.49 -15.30
C LYS A 55 16.82 4.84 -14.66
N ASP A 56 16.06 5.89 -14.91
CA ASP A 56 16.30 7.22 -14.33
C ASP A 56 16.15 7.23 -12.80
N VAL A 57 15.08 6.60 -12.29
CA VAL A 57 14.88 6.45 -10.84
C VAL A 57 16.01 5.66 -10.22
N VAL A 58 16.40 4.52 -10.78
CA VAL A 58 17.48 3.69 -10.25
C VAL A 58 18.80 4.46 -10.18
N ARG A 59 19.17 5.14 -11.28
CA ARG A 59 20.37 5.99 -11.33
C ARG A 59 20.36 7.08 -10.28
N SER A 60 19.23 7.76 -10.12
CA SER A 60 19.08 8.86 -9.19
C SER A 60 19.16 8.40 -7.74
N VAL A 61 18.56 7.25 -7.41
CA VAL A 61 18.63 6.66 -6.07
C VAL A 61 20.04 6.17 -5.75
N ASN A 62 20.72 5.53 -6.69
CA ASN A 62 22.09 5.04 -6.48
C ASN A 62 23.07 6.17 -6.13
N LYS A 63 22.88 7.38 -6.69
CA LYS A 63 23.69 8.58 -6.34
C LYS A 63 23.57 8.99 -4.87
N THR A 64 22.49 8.61 -4.18
CA THR A 64 22.30 8.90 -2.76
C THR A 64 23.05 7.95 -1.82
N GLY A 65 23.64 6.89 -2.35
CA GLY A 65 24.27 5.81 -1.56
C GLY A 65 23.29 4.71 -1.14
N LEU A 66 21.98 4.88 -1.36
CA LEU A 66 21.00 3.80 -1.26
C LEU A 66 21.22 2.77 -2.37
N LYS A 67 21.01 1.49 -2.03
CA LYS A 67 21.10 0.37 -2.98
C LYS A 67 19.74 -0.25 -3.17
N ILE A 68 19.18 -0.11 -4.37
CA ILE A 68 17.97 -0.82 -4.81
C ILE A 68 18.33 -2.28 -5.02
N VAL A 69 17.63 -3.19 -4.34
CA VAL A 69 17.88 -4.64 -4.48
C VAL A 69 16.73 -5.36 -5.18
N ALA A 70 15.53 -4.77 -5.21
CA ALA A 70 14.36 -5.40 -5.80
C ALA A 70 13.39 -4.37 -6.40
N THR A 71 12.52 -4.83 -7.29
CA THR A 71 11.36 -4.05 -7.77
C THR A 71 10.08 -4.85 -7.52
N VAL A 72 8.97 -4.18 -7.20
CA VAL A 72 7.67 -4.84 -6.99
C VAL A 72 6.57 -4.19 -7.80
N CYS A 73 6.02 -4.90 -8.77
CA CYS A 73 4.89 -4.40 -9.55
C CYS A 73 3.66 -5.30 -9.49
N ASP A 74 2.50 -4.74 -9.85
CA ASP A 74 1.36 -5.56 -10.26
C ASP A 74 1.64 -6.30 -11.58
N GLN A 75 0.63 -7.04 -12.05
CA GLN A 75 0.72 -7.85 -13.26
C GLN A 75 0.19 -7.14 -14.51
N GLY A 76 0.16 -5.82 -14.51
CA GLY A 76 -0.20 -5.02 -15.68
C GLY A 76 0.64 -5.41 -16.90
N GLY A 77 0.03 -5.38 -18.09
CA GLY A 77 0.70 -5.78 -19.33
C GLY A 77 2.00 -5.01 -19.58
N THR A 78 1.97 -3.70 -19.36
CA THR A 78 3.16 -2.83 -19.49
C THR A 78 4.25 -3.20 -18.48
N ASN A 79 3.89 -3.52 -17.24
CA ASN A 79 4.84 -3.84 -16.18
C ASN A 79 5.56 -5.15 -16.48
N GLN A 80 4.81 -6.17 -16.91
CA GLN A 80 5.38 -7.42 -17.38
C GLN A 80 6.28 -7.22 -18.60
N ALA A 81 5.87 -6.38 -19.56
CA ALA A 81 6.67 -6.08 -20.73
C ALA A 81 7.97 -5.36 -20.38
N ALA A 82 7.95 -4.41 -19.44
CA ALA A 82 9.14 -3.68 -19.00
C ALA A 82 10.15 -4.60 -18.29
N ILE A 83 9.67 -5.47 -17.39
CA ILE A 83 10.53 -6.47 -16.74
C ILE A 83 11.15 -7.41 -17.78
N ASN A 84 10.34 -7.94 -18.70
CA ASN A 84 10.85 -8.84 -19.75
C ASN A 84 11.89 -8.14 -20.64
N TYR A 85 11.67 -6.87 -20.98
CA TYR A 85 12.64 -6.07 -21.74
C TYR A 85 13.97 -5.94 -21.00
N LEU A 86 13.95 -5.54 -19.73
CA LEU A 86 15.16 -5.38 -18.92
C LEU A 86 15.90 -6.70 -18.70
N MET A 87 15.16 -7.80 -18.49
CA MET A 87 15.74 -9.14 -18.41
C MET A 87 16.42 -9.54 -19.72
N SER A 88 15.77 -9.29 -20.86
CA SER A 88 16.32 -9.58 -22.19
C SER A 88 17.56 -8.75 -22.50
N GLU A 89 17.54 -7.46 -22.16
CA GLU A 89 18.68 -6.55 -22.29
C GLU A 89 19.87 -7.05 -21.45
N THR A 90 19.60 -7.47 -20.21
CA THR A 90 20.62 -8.06 -19.33
C THR A 90 21.21 -9.34 -19.92
N CYS A 91 20.37 -10.28 -20.36
CA CYS A 91 20.85 -11.53 -20.98
C CYS A 91 21.74 -11.24 -22.19
N LYS A 92 21.36 -10.28 -23.05
CA LYS A 92 22.16 -9.86 -24.20
C LYS A 92 23.53 -9.34 -23.78
N ASN A 93 23.60 -8.48 -22.76
CA ASN A 93 24.87 -7.95 -22.24
C ASN A 93 25.80 -9.06 -21.72
N TYR A 94 25.25 -10.11 -21.07
CA TYR A 94 26.04 -11.26 -20.62
C TYR A 94 26.57 -12.11 -21.78
N THR A 95 25.75 -12.34 -22.80
CA THR A 95 26.15 -13.04 -24.02
C THR A 95 27.26 -12.29 -24.75
N GLU A 96 27.15 -10.96 -24.90
CA GLU A 96 28.18 -10.13 -25.53
C GLU A 96 29.51 -10.13 -24.76
N ARG A 97 29.46 -10.29 -23.43
CA ARG A 97 30.65 -10.43 -22.57
C ARG A 97 31.20 -11.86 -22.50
N ASN A 98 30.57 -12.84 -23.15
CA ASN A 98 30.89 -14.27 -23.01
C ASN A 98 30.88 -14.77 -21.55
N THR A 99 29.94 -14.27 -20.75
CA THR A 99 29.78 -14.64 -19.34
C THR A 99 28.44 -15.32 -19.09
N GLU A 100 28.42 -16.35 -18.25
CA GLU A 100 27.17 -17.02 -17.87
C GLU A 100 26.37 -16.18 -16.88
N LYS A 101 25.07 -15.97 -17.18
CA LYS A 101 24.15 -15.26 -16.29
C LYS A 101 23.66 -16.22 -15.19
N THR A 102 24.27 -16.11 -14.01
CA THR A 102 23.89 -16.92 -12.83
C THR A 102 22.87 -16.23 -11.92
N ASN A 103 22.60 -14.95 -12.17
CA ASN A 103 21.76 -14.10 -11.33
C ASN A 103 20.29 -14.11 -11.78
N LEU A 104 19.34 -13.80 -10.88
CA LEU A 104 17.89 -13.82 -11.19
C LEU A 104 17.32 -12.43 -11.51
N GLY A 105 18.06 -11.36 -11.20
CA GLY A 105 17.67 -10.01 -11.51
C GLY A 105 17.95 -9.58 -12.96
N PHE A 106 17.49 -8.37 -13.28
CA PHE A 106 17.99 -7.58 -14.41
C PHE A 106 19.05 -6.59 -13.91
N GLU A 107 19.88 -6.07 -14.81
CA GLU A 107 20.94 -5.12 -14.46
C GLU A 107 20.66 -3.73 -15.04
N ILE A 108 20.83 -2.71 -14.21
CA ILE A 108 20.87 -1.30 -14.62
C ILE A 108 22.20 -0.74 -14.15
N ASP A 109 23.02 -0.29 -15.10
CA ASP A 109 24.36 0.25 -14.88
C ASP A 109 25.26 -0.67 -14.00
N GLY A 110 25.14 -1.99 -14.22
CA GLY A 110 25.91 -3.03 -13.50
C GLY A 110 25.37 -3.41 -12.12
N GLN A 111 24.29 -2.78 -11.66
CA GLN A 111 23.61 -3.17 -10.43
C GLN A 111 22.48 -4.17 -10.72
N GLU A 112 22.54 -5.33 -10.07
CA GLU A 112 21.46 -6.32 -10.11
C GLU A 112 20.25 -5.84 -9.31
N ILE A 113 19.07 -5.98 -9.92
CA ILE A 113 17.77 -5.68 -9.31
C ILE A 113 16.83 -6.86 -9.54
N ILE A 114 16.30 -7.40 -8.44
CA ILE A 114 15.44 -8.60 -8.46
C ILE A 114 13.98 -8.21 -8.75
N PRO A 115 13.36 -8.68 -9.85
CA PRO A 115 11.95 -8.41 -10.12
C PRO A 115 11.03 -9.30 -9.27
N ILE A 116 10.02 -8.71 -8.64
CA ILE A 116 9.01 -9.40 -7.84
C ILE A 116 7.62 -8.90 -8.28
N PHE A 117 6.64 -9.80 -8.37
CA PHE A 117 5.25 -9.40 -8.59
C PHE A 117 4.51 -9.37 -7.27
N ASP A 118 3.63 -8.40 -7.11
CA ASP A 118 2.96 -8.12 -5.84
C ASP A 118 2.10 -9.30 -5.34
N PRO A 119 2.46 -9.95 -4.21
CA PRO A 119 1.75 -11.13 -3.73
C PRO A 119 0.26 -10.91 -3.38
N PRO A 120 -0.14 -9.80 -2.74
CA PRO A 120 -1.56 -9.41 -2.59
C PRO A 120 -2.34 -9.44 -3.92
N HIS A 121 -1.77 -8.89 -4.99
CA HIS A 121 -2.38 -8.93 -6.32
C HIS A 121 -2.45 -10.34 -6.89
N LEU A 122 -1.37 -11.11 -6.74
CA LEU A 122 -1.31 -12.50 -7.17
C LEU A 122 -2.39 -13.37 -6.50
N LEU A 123 -2.59 -13.22 -5.18
CA LEU A 123 -3.63 -13.92 -4.43
C LEU A 123 -5.04 -13.56 -4.93
N LYS A 124 -5.28 -12.26 -5.15
CA LYS A 124 -6.52 -11.74 -5.75
C LYS A 124 -6.78 -12.35 -7.13
N CYS A 125 -5.74 -12.49 -7.97
CA CYS A 125 -5.84 -13.13 -9.27
C CYS A 125 -6.19 -14.62 -9.17
N ILE A 126 -5.59 -15.37 -8.23
CA ILE A 126 -5.94 -16.77 -7.99
C ILE A 126 -7.41 -16.93 -7.62
N ARG A 127 -7.91 -16.15 -6.65
CA ARG A 127 -9.34 -16.15 -6.29
C ARG A 127 -10.23 -15.85 -7.49
N ASN A 128 -9.89 -14.81 -8.26
CA ASN A 128 -10.72 -14.41 -9.42
C ASN A 128 -10.73 -15.47 -10.53
N ASN A 129 -9.64 -16.22 -10.71
CA ASN A 129 -9.63 -17.36 -11.64
C ASN A 129 -10.44 -18.53 -11.08
N LEU A 130 -10.28 -18.87 -9.79
CA LEU A 130 -11.03 -19.94 -9.14
C LEU A 130 -12.55 -19.69 -9.20
N PHE A 131 -12.98 -18.43 -9.05
CA PHE A 131 -14.40 -18.05 -9.19
C PHE A 131 -14.99 -18.47 -10.55
N ASN A 132 -14.21 -18.40 -11.63
CA ASN A 132 -14.68 -18.68 -12.99
C ASN A 132 -14.32 -20.10 -13.49
N LYS A 133 -13.35 -20.76 -12.87
CA LYS A 133 -12.73 -21.99 -13.36
C LYS A 133 -12.29 -22.84 -12.18
N ASP A 134 -12.32 -24.16 -12.34
CA ASP A 134 -11.74 -25.05 -11.35
C ASP A 134 -10.22 -25.13 -11.55
N VAL A 135 -9.48 -25.36 -10.47
CA VAL A 135 -8.02 -25.52 -10.53
C VAL A 135 -7.66 -26.98 -10.26
N VAL A 136 -6.94 -27.58 -11.19
CA VAL A 136 -6.32 -28.90 -11.05
C VAL A 136 -4.86 -28.71 -10.70
N PHE A 137 -4.38 -29.40 -9.68
CA PHE A 137 -3.01 -29.23 -9.16
C PHE A 137 -2.53 -30.51 -8.47
N ASP A 138 -1.21 -30.71 -8.48
CA ASP A 138 -0.57 -31.87 -7.85
C ASP A 138 0.05 -31.47 -6.50
N MET A 139 -0.23 -32.27 -5.47
CA MET A 139 0.37 -32.14 -4.14
C MET A 139 0.66 -33.53 -3.59
N ASP A 140 1.87 -33.72 -3.06
CA ASP A 140 2.29 -34.95 -2.37
C ASP A 140 2.01 -36.22 -3.19
N GLY A 141 2.32 -36.19 -4.49
CA GLY A 141 2.15 -37.30 -5.43
C GLY A 141 0.70 -37.55 -5.89
N ASN A 142 -0.25 -36.70 -5.52
CA ASN A 142 -1.67 -36.85 -5.85
C ASN A 142 -2.19 -35.63 -6.60
N THR A 143 -3.09 -35.85 -7.57
CA THR A 143 -3.79 -34.78 -8.27
C THR A 143 -5.09 -34.45 -7.56
N TYR A 144 -5.32 -33.15 -7.32
CA TYR A 144 -6.53 -32.63 -6.70
C TYR A 144 -7.21 -31.62 -7.61
N THR A 145 -8.52 -31.45 -7.40
CA THR A 145 -9.30 -30.36 -8.00
C THR A 145 -9.86 -29.48 -6.90
N ALA A 146 -9.70 -28.16 -7.03
CA ALA A 146 -10.38 -27.19 -6.20
C ALA A 146 -11.39 -26.39 -7.02
N SER A 147 -12.58 -26.18 -6.44
CA SER A 147 -13.70 -25.52 -7.09
C SER A 147 -14.28 -24.42 -6.21
N TRP A 148 -14.72 -23.34 -6.85
CA TRP A 148 -15.49 -22.30 -6.17
C TRP A 148 -16.82 -22.84 -5.61
N ASP A 149 -17.40 -23.86 -6.22
CA ASP A 149 -18.71 -24.38 -5.80
C ASP A 149 -18.63 -25.03 -4.41
N HIS A 150 -17.48 -25.64 -4.08
CA HIS A 150 -17.22 -26.11 -2.71
C HIS A 150 -17.14 -24.97 -1.70
N ILE A 151 -16.62 -23.80 -2.09
CA ILE A 151 -16.54 -22.61 -1.21
C ILE A 151 -17.95 -22.05 -0.96
N VAL A 152 -18.79 -21.98 -2.01
CA VAL A 152 -20.20 -21.57 -1.89
C VAL A 152 -20.95 -22.54 -0.98
N ALA A 153 -20.85 -23.84 -1.24
CA ALA A 153 -21.53 -24.86 -0.44
C ALA A 153 -21.09 -24.85 1.03
N MET A 154 -19.80 -24.61 1.30
CA MET A 154 -19.29 -24.48 2.66
C MET A 154 -19.80 -23.21 3.34
N TYR A 155 -19.89 -22.10 2.61
CA TYR A 155 -20.49 -20.87 3.13
C TYR A 155 -21.95 -21.08 3.50
N ASP A 156 -22.75 -21.65 2.60
CA ASP A 156 -24.18 -21.89 2.84
C ASP A 156 -24.40 -22.87 3.99
N PHE A 157 -23.53 -23.89 4.11
CA PHE A 157 -23.55 -24.83 5.22
C PHE A 157 -23.26 -24.15 6.56
N ASP A 158 -22.18 -23.37 6.65
CA ASP A 158 -21.83 -22.65 7.89
C ASP A 158 -22.83 -21.53 8.22
N LYS A 159 -23.41 -20.90 7.21
CA LYS A 159 -24.40 -19.82 7.36
C LYS A 159 -25.69 -20.30 8.04
N LYS A 160 -26.08 -21.57 7.86
CA LYS A 160 -27.22 -22.17 8.59
C LYS A 160 -27.04 -22.16 10.11
N ASN A 161 -25.79 -22.18 10.59
CA ASN A 161 -25.49 -22.11 12.03
C ASN A 161 -25.60 -20.68 12.59
N GLU A 162 -25.97 -19.68 11.78
CA GLU A 162 -26.16 -18.31 12.23
C GLU A 162 -27.34 -18.16 13.20
N GLU A 163 -28.42 -18.92 13.00
CA GLU A 163 -29.58 -18.94 13.90
C GLU A 163 -29.20 -19.34 15.33
N PHE A 164 -28.15 -20.16 15.47
CA PHE A 164 -27.62 -20.60 16.75
C PHE A 164 -26.45 -19.75 17.25
N GLU A 165 -26.02 -18.72 16.51
CA GLU A 165 -24.81 -17.93 16.77
C GLU A 165 -23.50 -18.76 16.80
N LEU A 166 -23.50 -19.96 16.20
CA LEU A 166 -22.39 -20.92 16.24
C LEU A 166 -21.63 -21.02 14.90
N ARG A 167 -21.59 -19.92 14.14
CA ARG A 167 -20.82 -19.87 12.90
C ARG A 167 -19.33 -20.07 13.17
N THR A 168 -18.72 -21.03 12.48
CA THR A 168 -17.27 -21.24 12.54
C THR A 168 -16.55 -20.25 11.62
N LEU A 169 -17.14 -19.94 10.46
CA LEU A 169 -16.54 -19.09 9.43
C LEU A 169 -17.06 -17.64 9.46
N VAL A 170 -17.17 -17.04 10.65
CA VAL A 170 -17.73 -15.69 10.89
C VAL A 170 -17.24 -14.57 9.96
N LYS A 171 -15.99 -14.68 9.47
CA LYS A 171 -15.40 -13.69 8.54
C LYS A 171 -15.94 -13.82 7.12
N LEU A 172 -16.34 -15.03 6.69
CA LEU A 172 -17.00 -15.23 5.41
C LEU A 172 -18.43 -14.69 5.47
N ASN A 173 -18.73 -13.83 4.51
CA ASN A 173 -20.01 -13.14 4.32
C ASN A 173 -20.32 -13.04 2.82
N ASP A 174 -21.46 -12.50 2.46
CA ASP A 174 -21.91 -12.42 1.06
C ASP A 174 -20.92 -11.69 0.15
N ASN A 175 -20.13 -10.74 0.66
CA ASN A 175 -19.11 -10.06 -0.14
C ASN A 175 -17.92 -10.97 -0.51
N HIS A 176 -17.75 -12.12 0.15
CA HIS A 176 -16.74 -13.11 -0.21
C HIS A 176 -17.21 -14.01 -1.36
N ILE A 177 -18.51 -14.30 -1.39
CA ILE A 177 -19.13 -15.20 -2.37
C ILE A 177 -19.54 -14.43 -3.62
N ASN A 178 -20.23 -13.30 -3.45
CA ASN A 178 -20.65 -12.40 -4.51
C ASN A 178 -19.54 -11.41 -4.88
N ILE A 179 -18.52 -11.91 -5.59
CA ILE A 179 -17.28 -11.14 -5.81
C ILE A 179 -17.41 -9.92 -6.73
N ALA A 180 -18.55 -9.71 -7.40
CA ALA A 180 -18.72 -8.65 -8.40
C ALA A 180 -18.32 -7.25 -7.88
N ARG A 181 -18.66 -6.94 -6.63
CA ARG A 181 -18.34 -5.64 -5.98
C ARG A 181 -17.07 -5.66 -5.13
N SER A 182 -16.54 -6.85 -4.82
CA SER A 182 -15.38 -7.05 -3.94
C SER A 182 -14.16 -7.66 -4.66
N LYS A 183 -14.21 -7.79 -5.99
CA LYS A 183 -13.15 -8.36 -6.84
C LYS A 183 -11.76 -7.76 -6.57
N MET A 184 -11.70 -6.51 -6.15
CA MET A 184 -10.43 -5.83 -5.81
C MET A 184 -9.99 -5.98 -4.37
N LYS A 185 -10.87 -6.37 -3.44
CA LYS A 185 -10.54 -6.48 -2.02
C LYS A 185 -9.65 -7.70 -1.81
N VAL A 186 -8.38 -7.46 -1.48
CA VAL A 186 -7.41 -8.53 -1.17
C VAL A 186 -7.77 -9.22 0.14
N SER A 187 -8.24 -8.48 1.14
CA SER A 187 -8.68 -9.06 2.43
C SER A 187 -9.74 -10.16 2.23
N ASN A 188 -10.70 -9.96 1.33
CA ASN A 188 -11.68 -10.99 0.99
C ASN A 188 -11.02 -12.23 0.34
N ALA A 189 -9.99 -12.05 -0.50
CA ALA A 189 -9.26 -13.19 -1.07
C ALA A 189 -8.50 -13.98 0.01
N ALA A 190 -7.81 -13.28 0.91
CA ALA A 190 -7.09 -13.89 2.01
C ALA A 190 -8.02 -14.62 2.99
N GLN A 191 -9.21 -14.07 3.25
CA GLN A 191 -10.20 -14.71 4.14
C GLN A 191 -10.82 -15.96 3.52
N VAL A 192 -11.09 -15.97 2.21
CA VAL A 192 -11.54 -17.16 1.47
C VAL A 192 -10.48 -18.26 1.56
N PHE A 193 -9.22 -17.93 1.29
CA PHE A 193 -8.11 -18.88 1.36
C PHE A 193 -7.51 -18.99 2.76
N SER A 194 -8.30 -18.83 3.83
CA SER A 194 -7.75 -18.87 5.18
C SER A 194 -7.61 -20.29 5.71
N HIS A 195 -6.66 -20.48 6.64
CA HIS A 195 -6.50 -21.73 7.39
C HIS A 195 -7.82 -22.22 7.98
N ARG A 196 -8.65 -21.32 8.52
CA ARG A 196 -9.92 -21.68 9.15
C ARG A 196 -10.91 -22.26 8.14
N VAL A 197 -11.05 -21.64 6.97
CA VAL A 197 -11.89 -22.16 5.88
C VAL A 197 -11.40 -23.55 5.46
N ALA A 198 -10.09 -23.71 5.29
CA ALA A 198 -9.50 -25.00 4.93
C ALA A 198 -9.75 -26.09 5.99
N SER A 199 -9.51 -25.80 7.27
CA SER A 199 -9.69 -26.78 8.35
C SER A 199 -11.15 -27.17 8.53
N THR A 200 -12.07 -26.21 8.49
CA THR A 200 -13.51 -26.48 8.61
C THR A 200 -14.02 -27.25 7.40
N MET A 201 -13.62 -26.85 6.19
CA MET A 201 -14.00 -27.57 4.96
C MET A 201 -13.48 -29.00 4.96
N LYS A 202 -12.26 -29.24 5.44
CA LYS A 202 -11.71 -30.60 5.59
C LYS A 202 -12.54 -31.44 6.56
N LEU A 203 -12.81 -30.91 7.76
CA LEU A 203 -13.62 -31.59 8.77
C LEU A 203 -15.02 -31.94 8.24
N VAL A 204 -15.70 -30.99 7.59
CA VAL A 204 -17.03 -31.21 7.03
C VAL A 204 -16.97 -32.24 5.90
N SER A 205 -15.96 -32.16 5.03
CA SER A 205 -15.79 -33.11 3.92
C SER A 205 -15.60 -34.55 4.40
N ASP A 206 -14.85 -34.76 5.49
CA ASP A 206 -14.60 -36.09 6.05
C ASP A 206 -15.85 -36.72 6.71
N ASN A 207 -16.82 -35.90 7.13
CA ASN A 207 -18.03 -36.34 7.82
C ASN A 207 -19.31 -36.20 6.98
N ALA A 208 -19.20 -35.66 5.76
CA ALA A 208 -20.35 -35.43 4.90
C ALA A 208 -20.87 -36.75 4.28
N PRO A 209 -22.18 -36.87 4.01
CA PRO A 209 -22.74 -38.02 3.32
C PRO A 209 -22.05 -38.24 1.96
N LYS A 210 -21.74 -39.51 1.65
CA LYS A 210 -21.14 -39.90 0.37
C LYS A 210 -22.02 -39.40 -0.79
N GLY A 211 -21.39 -38.79 -1.79
CA GLY A 211 -22.09 -38.22 -2.95
C GLY A 211 -22.57 -36.78 -2.78
N SER A 212 -22.49 -36.20 -1.58
CA SER A 212 -22.73 -34.76 -1.40
C SER A 212 -21.60 -33.93 -2.02
N LEU A 213 -21.90 -32.69 -2.41
CA LEU A 213 -20.90 -31.76 -2.96
C LEU A 213 -19.73 -31.54 -1.98
N LEU A 214 -20.02 -31.45 -0.68
CA LEU A 214 -19.00 -31.25 0.36
C LEU A 214 -18.14 -32.49 0.63
N ALA A 215 -18.63 -33.71 0.38
CA ALA A 215 -17.81 -34.92 0.49
C ALA A 215 -16.61 -34.93 -0.48
N ASN A 216 -16.69 -34.18 -1.58
CA ASN A 216 -15.62 -34.04 -2.57
C ASN A 216 -14.75 -32.77 -2.38
N ALA A 217 -14.99 -32.01 -1.31
CA ALA A 217 -14.32 -30.73 -1.07
C ALA A 217 -12.87 -30.83 -0.55
N VAL A 218 -12.35 -32.04 -0.27
CA VAL A 218 -10.98 -32.25 0.25
C VAL A 218 -9.92 -31.54 -0.61
N GLY A 219 -10.04 -31.60 -1.94
CA GLY A 219 -9.12 -30.89 -2.84
C GLY A 219 -9.17 -29.38 -2.66
N THR A 220 -10.37 -28.81 -2.43
CA THR A 220 -10.52 -27.36 -2.18
C THR A 220 -9.99 -26.96 -0.81
N ALA A 221 -10.19 -27.80 0.22
CA ALA A 221 -9.60 -27.58 1.53
C ALA A 221 -8.07 -27.54 1.47
N LYS A 222 -7.45 -28.52 0.79
CA LYS A 222 -5.99 -28.55 0.57
C LYS A 222 -5.49 -27.32 -0.19
N PHE A 223 -6.18 -26.92 -1.24
CA PHE A 223 -5.85 -25.72 -2.00
C PHE A 223 -5.93 -24.44 -1.15
N CYS A 224 -6.98 -24.28 -0.35
CA CYS A 224 -7.11 -23.13 0.55
C CYS A 224 -5.97 -23.07 1.56
N LEU A 225 -5.60 -24.21 2.18
CA LEU A 225 -4.48 -24.28 3.12
C LEU A 225 -3.14 -23.99 2.43
N PHE A 226 -2.95 -24.49 1.21
CA PHE A 226 -1.75 -24.22 0.42
C PHE A 226 -1.61 -22.72 0.13
N MET A 227 -2.68 -22.06 -0.32
CA MET A 227 -2.69 -20.63 -0.60
C MET A 227 -2.51 -19.79 0.67
N ASP A 228 -3.14 -20.17 1.79
CA ASP A 228 -2.96 -19.56 3.11
C ASP A 228 -1.47 -19.52 3.51
N LYS A 229 -0.83 -20.69 3.56
CA LYS A 229 0.58 -20.86 3.94
C LYS A 229 1.51 -20.10 3.00
N THR A 230 1.25 -20.17 1.70
CA THR A 230 2.04 -19.47 0.69
C THR A 230 1.93 -17.97 0.84
N PHE A 231 0.72 -17.43 1.02
CA PHE A 231 0.54 -16.01 1.18
C PHE A 231 1.15 -15.48 2.49
N ASP A 232 0.99 -16.21 3.60
CA ASP A 232 1.63 -15.87 4.87
C ASP A 232 3.16 -15.78 4.71
N SER A 233 3.76 -16.74 3.99
CA SER A 233 5.22 -16.80 3.77
C SER A 233 5.82 -15.62 3.00
N VAL A 234 4.99 -14.85 2.29
CA VAL A 234 5.42 -13.69 1.48
C VAL A 234 4.79 -12.38 1.95
N ASN A 235 4.03 -12.40 3.04
CA ASN A 235 3.31 -11.23 3.54
C ASN A 235 3.37 -11.07 5.08
N ALA A 236 4.32 -11.73 5.74
CA ALA A 236 4.49 -11.68 7.19
C ALA A 236 5.07 -10.34 7.68
N ARG A 237 4.46 -9.79 8.74
CA ARG A 237 4.84 -8.50 9.37
C ARG A 237 5.56 -8.64 10.71
N THR A 238 5.44 -9.79 11.36
CA THR A 238 6.00 -10.07 12.68
C THR A 238 7.29 -10.86 12.56
N ILE A 239 8.22 -10.66 13.50
CA ILE A 239 9.46 -11.43 13.55
C ILE A 239 9.16 -12.86 13.99
N ASN A 240 8.42 -12.99 15.08
CA ASN A 240 8.05 -14.27 15.66
C ASN A 240 6.78 -14.81 15.01
N PRO A 241 6.68 -16.15 14.82
CA PRO A 241 5.48 -16.77 14.31
C PRO A 241 4.33 -16.72 15.32
N GLU A 242 3.13 -16.55 14.79
CA GLU A 242 1.90 -16.82 15.54
C GLU A 242 1.71 -18.34 15.70
N LEU A 243 1.05 -18.76 16.79
CA LEU A 243 0.78 -20.19 17.05
C LEU A 243 0.02 -20.83 15.86
N GLY A 244 0.52 -21.97 15.39
CA GLY A 244 -0.04 -22.69 14.24
C GLY A 244 0.26 -22.05 12.88
N LYS A 245 0.97 -20.92 12.84
CA LYS A 245 1.24 -20.11 11.64
C LYS A 245 2.75 -19.85 11.48
N PRO A 246 3.58 -20.89 11.31
CA PRO A 246 5.04 -20.74 11.31
C PRO A 246 5.58 -19.89 10.15
N LEU A 247 4.89 -19.89 9.00
CA LEU A 247 5.23 -19.08 7.83
C LEU A 247 4.75 -17.63 7.94
N ARG A 248 3.94 -17.28 8.95
CA ARG A 248 3.53 -15.90 9.20
C ARG A 248 4.54 -15.23 10.14
N SER A 249 5.81 -15.25 9.75
CA SER A 249 6.94 -14.74 10.54
C SER A 249 8.06 -14.20 9.65
N ALA A 250 9.12 -13.64 10.26
CA ALA A 250 10.28 -13.22 9.49
C ALA A 250 11.00 -14.42 8.87
N VAL A 251 11.59 -14.19 7.70
CA VAL A 251 12.45 -15.18 7.05
C VAL A 251 13.80 -15.22 7.75
N THR A 252 14.19 -16.39 8.20
CA THR A 252 15.49 -16.70 8.83
C THR A 252 16.02 -18.03 8.30
N ASP A 253 17.29 -18.35 8.56
CA ASP A 253 17.87 -19.64 8.17
C ASP A 253 17.20 -20.85 8.82
N LYS A 254 16.55 -20.67 9.97
CA LYS A 254 15.84 -21.74 10.69
C LYS A 254 14.34 -21.79 10.36
N SER A 255 13.84 -20.78 9.66
CA SER A 255 12.41 -20.69 9.34
C SER A 255 12.05 -21.63 8.18
N PRO A 256 10.81 -22.13 8.11
CA PRO A 256 10.39 -23.08 7.07
C PRO A 256 10.18 -22.45 5.68
N HIS A 257 10.50 -21.17 5.50
CA HIS A 257 10.19 -20.42 4.27
C HIS A 257 10.86 -20.99 3.03
N ILE A 258 12.16 -21.34 3.10
CA ILE A 258 12.91 -21.83 1.93
C ILE A 258 12.30 -23.14 1.41
N ASP A 259 12.02 -24.07 2.32
CA ASP A 259 11.43 -25.37 1.97
C ASP A 259 10.00 -25.20 1.45
N HIS A 260 9.22 -24.33 2.09
CA HIS A 260 7.87 -24.00 1.62
C HIS A 260 7.87 -23.36 0.24
N TRP A 261 8.78 -22.43 -0.06
CA TRP A 261 8.86 -21.80 -1.39
C TRP A 261 9.26 -22.80 -2.48
N LYS A 262 10.24 -23.68 -2.21
CA LYS A 262 10.62 -24.77 -3.13
C LYS A 262 9.45 -25.72 -3.39
N TYR A 263 8.71 -26.07 -2.34
CA TYR A 263 7.50 -26.88 -2.46
C TYR A 263 6.41 -26.15 -3.27
N ALA A 264 6.13 -24.89 -2.93
CA ALA A 264 5.08 -24.10 -3.57
C ALA A 264 5.34 -23.87 -5.06
N ILE A 265 6.60 -23.67 -5.47
CA ILE A 265 6.98 -23.59 -6.88
C ILE A 265 6.52 -24.83 -7.65
N LYS A 266 6.80 -26.04 -7.12
CA LYS A 266 6.40 -27.30 -7.77
C LYS A 266 4.87 -27.43 -7.87
N VAL A 267 4.16 -27.06 -6.81
CA VAL A 267 2.69 -27.07 -6.82
C VAL A 267 2.16 -26.09 -7.88
N PHE A 268 2.67 -24.85 -7.93
CA PHE A 268 2.28 -23.88 -8.96
C PHE A 268 2.60 -24.34 -10.38
N GLU A 269 3.74 -25.01 -10.61
CA GLU A 269 4.13 -25.55 -11.92
C GLU A 269 3.14 -26.61 -12.44
N SER A 270 2.46 -27.33 -11.55
CA SER A 270 1.41 -28.30 -11.92
C SER A 270 0.03 -27.68 -12.16
N MET A 271 -0.22 -26.43 -11.72
CA MET A 271 -1.55 -25.84 -11.73
C MET A 271 -2.11 -25.57 -13.12
N LYS A 272 -3.33 -26.03 -13.36
CA LYS A 272 -4.11 -25.76 -14.58
C LYS A 272 -5.54 -25.35 -14.22
N PHE A 273 -6.04 -24.28 -14.86
CA PHE A 273 -7.41 -23.81 -14.65
C PHE A 273 -8.31 -24.31 -15.76
N VAL A 274 -9.30 -25.11 -15.40
CA VAL A 274 -10.25 -25.79 -16.27
C VAL A 274 -11.58 -25.03 -16.26
N ASN A 275 -12.05 -24.62 -17.43
CA ASN A 275 -13.33 -23.97 -17.57
C ASN A 275 -14.48 -24.97 -17.32
N LYS A 276 -15.45 -24.58 -16.47
CA LYS A 276 -16.56 -25.44 -16.05
C LYS A 276 -17.51 -25.85 -17.18
N THR A 277 -17.63 -25.02 -18.22
CA THR A 277 -18.60 -25.23 -19.31
C THR A 277 -18.01 -26.04 -20.45
N ASN A 278 -16.79 -25.73 -20.88
CA ASN A 278 -16.19 -26.34 -22.09
C ASN A 278 -14.98 -27.24 -21.79
N GLY A 279 -14.60 -27.42 -20.52
CA GLY A 279 -13.48 -28.27 -20.12
C GLY A 279 -12.10 -27.77 -20.57
N LYS A 280 -12.01 -26.58 -21.19
CA LYS A 280 -10.74 -26.07 -21.71
C LYS A 280 -9.80 -25.72 -20.57
N SER A 281 -8.62 -26.34 -20.58
CA SER A 281 -7.53 -26.07 -19.65
C SER A 281 -6.69 -24.87 -20.10
N THR A 282 -6.37 -24.00 -19.15
CA THR A 282 -5.58 -22.78 -19.36
C THR A 282 -4.68 -22.50 -18.15
N ILE A 283 -3.52 -21.89 -18.38
CA ILE A 283 -2.63 -21.44 -17.31
C ILE A 283 -2.70 -19.90 -17.27
N PRO A 284 -3.31 -19.29 -16.23
CA PRO A 284 -3.38 -17.85 -16.16
C PRO A 284 -2.00 -17.25 -15.86
N PRO A 285 -1.71 -16.01 -16.35
CA PRO A 285 -0.42 -15.37 -16.15
C PRO A 285 0.02 -15.27 -14.68
N CYS A 286 -0.93 -15.23 -13.75
CA CYS A 286 -0.65 -15.17 -12.33
C CYS A 286 0.14 -16.37 -11.79
N ILE A 287 0.05 -17.54 -12.43
CA ILE A 287 0.81 -18.74 -12.03
C ILE A 287 2.30 -18.56 -12.34
N LYS A 288 2.63 -18.15 -13.56
CA LYS A 288 4.01 -17.83 -13.95
C LYS A 288 4.62 -16.79 -13.01
N ASN A 289 3.86 -15.75 -12.69
CA ASN A 289 4.33 -14.64 -11.86
C ASN A 289 4.40 -14.99 -10.35
N TRP A 290 3.59 -15.93 -9.85
CA TRP A 290 3.79 -16.56 -8.54
C TRP A 290 5.13 -17.31 -8.50
N ILE A 291 5.42 -18.12 -9.52
CA ILE A 291 6.69 -18.87 -9.61
C ILE A 291 7.88 -17.92 -9.65
N ILE A 292 7.83 -16.87 -10.48
CA ILE A 292 8.87 -15.84 -10.54
C ILE A 292 9.07 -15.21 -9.16
N SER A 293 7.98 -14.75 -8.53
CA SER A 293 8.06 -14.08 -7.23
C SER A 293 8.64 -14.98 -6.16
N LEU A 294 8.25 -16.25 -6.07
CA LEU A 294 8.80 -17.20 -5.10
C LEU A 294 10.29 -17.49 -5.34
N LYS A 295 10.72 -17.63 -6.61
CA LYS A 295 12.14 -17.75 -6.96
C LYS A 295 12.91 -16.48 -6.57
N SER A 296 12.31 -15.31 -6.78
CA SER A 296 12.87 -14.02 -6.40
C SER A 296 12.96 -13.84 -4.88
N PHE A 297 11.97 -14.26 -4.09
CA PHE A 297 12.04 -14.25 -2.61
C PHE A 297 13.17 -15.15 -2.09
N LEU A 298 13.32 -16.35 -2.67
CA LEU A 298 14.41 -17.27 -2.34
C LEU A 298 15.77 -16.65 -2.64
N TYR A 299 15.93 -16.04 -3.81
CA TYR A 299 17.16 -15.40 -4.22
C TYR A 299 17.47 -14.12 -3.45
N LEU A 300 16.45 -13.30 -3.18
CA LEU A 300 16.54 -12.12 -2.34
C LEU A 300 17.06 -12.48 -0.95
N TRP A 301 16.54 -13.55 -0.34
CA TRP A 301 17.06 -14.00 0.97
C TRP A 301 18.54 -14.35 0.90
N ILE A 302 18.99 -15.07 -0.13
CA ILE A 302 20.40 -15.39 -0.33
C ILE A 302 21.25 -14.12 -0.44
N GLN A 303 20.79 -13.10 -1.17
CA GLN A 303 21.52 -11.84 -1.33
C GLN A 303 21.54 -11.02 -0.03
N LEU A 304 20.41 -10.92 0.68
CA LEU A 304 20.34 -10.21 1.96
C LEU A 304 21.28 -10.84 3.01
N LYS A 305 21.42 -12.17 3.01
CA LYS A 305 22.38 -12.85 3.89
C LYS A 305 23.84 -12.48 3.61
N LYS A 306 24.22 -12.31 2.34
CA LYS A 306 25.57 -11.82 1.99
C LYS A 306 25.85 -10.41 2.55
N HIS A 307 24.79 -9.65 2.82
CA HIS A 307 24.82 -8.34 3.47
C HIS A 307 24.56 -8.42 4.99
N ASN A 308 24.79 -9.57 5.63
CA ASN A 308 24.67 -9.78 7.08
C ASN A 308 23.27 -9.56 7.67
N PHE A 309 22.20 -9.72 6.87
CA PHE A 309 20.84 -9.72 7.40
C PHE A 309 20.59 -10.97 8.26
N LYS A 310 20.15 -10.76 9.50
CA LYS A 310 19.74 -11.86 10.40
C LYS A 310 18.34 -12.40 10.06
N TYR A 311 17.48 -11.52 9.55
CA TYR A 311 16.13 -11.81 9.12
C TYR A 311 15.64 -10.72 8.16
N PHE A 312 14.56 -10.96 7.43
CA PHE A 312 13.77 -9.89 6.80
C PHE A 312 12.28 -10.17 6.89
N LEU A 313 11.48 -9.11 6.82
CA LEU A 313 10.01 -9.19 6.83
C LEU A 313 9.49 -9.18 5.40
N PRO A 314 8.86 -10.27 4.91
CA PRO A 314 8.29 -10.32 3.57
C PRO A 314 7.22 -9.25 3.32
N ARG A 315 6.55 -8.75 4.36
CA ARG A 315 5.61 -7.61 4.26
C ARG A 315 6.24 -6.35 3.68
N HIS A 316 7.56 -6.19 3.76
CA HIS A 316 8.28 -5.08 3.13
C HIS A 316 8.40 -5.23 1.60
N VAL A 317 8.06 -6.41 1.08
CA VAL A 317 8.25 -6.80 -0.32
C VAL A 317 6.89 -6.95 -1.04
N ASN A 318 6.08 -5.90 -0.97
CA ASN A 318 4.78 -5.76 -1.65
C ASN A 318 4.51 -4.28 -1.94
N GLN A 319 3.48 -4.00 -2.74
CA GLN A 319 3.08 -2.63 -3.11
C GLN A 319 1.98 -2.03 -2.23
N ASP A 320 1.63 -2.66 -1.11
CA ASP A 320 0.53 -2.18 -0.25
C ASP A 320 0.82 -0.77 0.29
N SER A 321 2.07 -0.45 0.62
CA SER A 321 2.48 0.90 1.03
C SER A 321 2.17 1.96 -0.03
N LEU A 322 2.31 1.61 -1.31
CA LEU A 322 2.01 2.49 -2.43
C LEU A 322 0.51 2.62 -2.65
N GLU A 323 -0.26 1.53 -2.49
CA GLU A 323 -1.73 1.60 -2.52
C GLU A 323 -2.29 2.44 -1.36
N CYS A 324 -1.70 2.31 -0.17
CA CYS A 324 -2.00 3.17 0.97
C CYS A 324 -1.75 4.63 0.63
N PHE A 325 -0.62 4.95 -0.01
CA PHE A 325 -0.30 6.31 -0.43
C PHE A 325 -1.34 6.88 -1.39
N PHE A 326 -1.77 6.15 -2.41
CA PHE A 326 -2.89 6.63 -3.25
C PHE A 326 -4.21 6.75 -2.48
N GLY A 327 -4.42 5.90 -1.47
CA GLY A 327 -5.50 6.06 -0.50
C GLY A 327 -5.44 7.41 0.19
N SER A 328 -4.27 7.77 0.72
CA SER A 328 -4.00 9.04 1.37
C SER A 328 -4.14 10.24 0.43
N VAL A 329 -3.68 10.12 -0.83
CA VAL A 329 -3.86 11.15 -1.87
C VAL A 329 -5.35 11.42 -2.11
N ARG A 330 -6.16 10.36 -2.24
CA ARG A 330 -7.61 10.49 -2.44
C ARG A 330 -8.38 10.95 -1.19
N SER A 331 -7.77 10.86 0.00
CA SER A 331 -8.38 11.35 1.25
C SER A 331 -7.89 12.74 1.65
N HIS A 332 -6.94 13.33 0.91
CA HIS A 332 -6.32 14.59 1.27
C HIS A 332 -7.28 15.78 1.14
N GLY A 333 -7.39 16.60 2.18
CA GLY A 333 -8.29 17.77 2.25
C GLY A 333 -9.75 17.37 2.46
N VAL A 334 -10.46 17.14 1.36
CA VAL A 334 -11.84 16.63 1.32
C VAL A 334 -11.77 15.34 0.50
N ARG A 335 -12.44 14.26 0.93
CA ARG A 335 -12.39 12.95 0.26
C ARG A 335 -12.66 13.08 -1.25
N ASN A 336 -11.59 13.21 -2.02
CA ASN A 336 -11.60 13.42 -3.46
C ASN A 336 -11.11 12.14 -4.11
N ILE A 337 -12.05 11.32 -4.57
CA ILE A 337 -11.74 10.02 -5.16
C ILE A 337 -11.03 10.14 -6.52
N ASN A 338 -11.10 11.29 -7.19
CA ASN A 338 -10.56 11.55 -8.52
C ASN A 338 -9.83 12.91 -8.55
N PRO A 339 -8.65 13.03 -7.90
CA PRO A 339 -7.88 14.26 -7.93
C PRO A 339 -7.40 14.57 -9.35
N ASP A 340 -7.50 15.83 -9.77
CA ASP A 340 -6.83 16.30 -10.98
C ASP A 340 -5.30 16.35 -10.79
N ALA A 341 -4.56 16.64 -11.86
CA ALA A 341 -3.09 16.69 -11.80
C ALA A 341 -2.58 17.70 -10.76
N TYR A 342 -3.18 18.87 -10.65
CA TYR A 342 -2.77 19.89 -9.68
C TYR A 342 -3.02 19.42 -8.25
N GLN A 343 -4.22 18.91 -7.98
CA GLN A 343 -4.60 18.34 -6.68
C GLN A 343 -3.72 17.16 -6.30
N PHE A 344 -3.33 16.32 -7.27
CA PHE A 344 -2.36 15.24 -7.06
C PHE A 344 -1.01 15.79 -6.64
N VAL A 345 -0.44 16.79 -7.34
CA VAL A 345 0.85 17.40 -6.97
C VAL A 345 0.79 17.99 -5.57
N CYS A 346 -0.27 18.74 -5.25
CA CYS A 346 -0.47 19.31 -3.91
C CYS A 346 -0.51 18.20 -2.86
N SER A 347 -1.31 17.16 -3.07
CA SER A 347 -1.42 16.03 -2.13
C SER A 347 -0.10 15.26 -2.00
N PHE A 348 0.61 15.04 -3.11
CA PHE A 348 1.92 14.37 -3.11
C PHE A 348 2.93 15.14 -2.26
N LYS A 349 3.06 16.46 -2.48
CA LYS A 349 3.96 17.34 -1.73
C LYS A 349 3.58 17.37 -0.25
N THR A 350 2.31 17.57 0.07
CA THR A 350 1.86 17.63 1.46
C THR A 350 2.06 16.30 2.17
N LEU A 351 1.75 15.16 1.53
CA LEU A 351 1.99 13.84 2.13
C LEU A 351 3.47 13.54 2.29
N LEU A 352 4.32 13.95 1.35
CA LEU A 352 5.76 13.83 1.47
C LEU A 352 6.27 14.63 2.69
N ILE A 353 5.88 15.90 2.80
CA ILE A 353 6.24 16.77 3.94
C ILE A 353 5.68 16.22 5.25
N ASN A 354 4.43 15.75 5.26
CA ASN A 354 3.81 15.15 6.45
C ASN A 354 4.52 13.87 6.90
N ASN A 355 5.07 13.09 5.98
CA ASN A 355 5.89 11.94 6.34
C ASN A 355 7.21 12.36 7.00
N PHE A 356 7.74 13.56 6.67
CA PHE A 356 8.89 14.16 7.34
C PHE A 356 8.53 14.82 8.70
N THR A 357 7.31 15.36 8.86
CA THR A 357 6.85 16.10 10.06
C THR A 357 6.06 15.26 11.07
N SER A 358 5.70 14.04 10.69
CA SER A 358 4.93 13.05 11.45
C SER A 358 3.63 13.57 12.09
N ILE A 359 2.53 13.61 11.35
CA ILE A 359 1.18 13.40 11.92
C ILE A 359 0.35 12.51 10.98
N LYS A 360 -0.20 11.44 11.56
CA LYS A 360 -0.88 10.31 10.92
C LYS A 360 -2.12 10.72 10.12
N SER A 361 -2.36 10.07 8.97
CA SER A 361 -3.70 9.99 8.38
C SER A 361 -4.05 8.53 8.06
N ALA A 362 -5.17 8.06 8.60
CA ALA A 362 -5.67 6.71 8.42
C ALA A 362 -6.36 6.56 7.05
N GLY A 363 -5.89 5.62 6.23
CA GLY A 363 -6.51 5.21 4.98
C GLY A 363 -7.26 3.87 5.09
N ASN A 364 -8.04 3.51 4.07
CA ASN A 364 -8.83 2.26 4.00
C ASN A 364 -7.98 0.97 3.75
N CYS A 365 -6.69 1.02 4.00
CA CYS A 365 -5.77 -0.11 3.91
C CYS A 365 -5.33 -0.51 5.33
N GLU A 366 -4.96 -1.78 5.56
CA GLU A 366 -4.39 -2.17 6.85
C GLU A 366 -3.20 -1.26 7.17
N HIS A 367 -3.11 -0.82 8.43
CA HIS A 367 -2.08 0.11 8.89
C HIS A 367 -0.71 -0.47 8.53
N ASP A 368 0.02 0.23 7.66
CA ASP A 368 1.39 -0.12 7.29
C ASP A 368 2.31 0.38 8.40
N ASP A 369 2.98 -0.54 9.10
CA ASP A 369 3.88 -0.26 10.24
C ASP A 369 5.21 0.42 9.82
N SER A 370 5.29 0.90 8.58
CA SER A 370 6.45 1.62 8.01
C SER A 370 6.31 3.11 8.33
N ASP A 371 6.58 3.49 9.58
CA ASP A 371 6.44 4.86 10.08
C ASP A 371 7.75 5.64 9.87
N GLY A 372 7.76 6.55 8.89
CA GLY A 372 8.82 7.55 8.69
C GLY A 372 9.52 7.52 7.31
N THR A 373 10.06 8.68 6.92
CA THR A 373 11.04 8.87 5.84
C THR A 373 12.45 8.44 6.28
N LEU A 374 13.41 8.36 5.35
CA LEU A 374 14.80 7.97 5.66
C LEU A 374 15.42 8.85 6.78
N ASP A 375 15.07 10.14 6.78
CA ASP A 375 15.47 11.14 7.76
C ASP A 375 14.25 11.93 8.27
N ASN A 376 14.37 12.57 9.44
CA ASN A 376 13.34 13.46 9.97
C ASN A 376 13.45 14.88 9.37
N LEU A 377 12.36 15.67 9.41
CA LEU A 377 12.34 17.04 8.87
C LEU A 377 13.48 17.90 9.43
N LYS A 378 13.84 17.70 10.71
CA LYS A 378 14.89 18.44 11.39
C LYS A 378 16.26 18.22 10.71
N GLN A 379 16.65 16.98 10.45
CA GLN A 379 17.86 16.67 9.69
C GLN A 379 17.78 17.14 8.23
N PHE A 380 16.62 17.09 7.59
CA PHE A 380 16.46 17.62 6.23
C PHE A 380 16.70 19.14 6.18
N ILE A 381 16.18 19.88 7.16
CA ILE A 381 16.37 21.34 7.26
C ILE A 381 17.81 21.68 7.69
N GLU A 382 18.38 20.94 8.65
CA GLU A 382 19.72 21.20 9.21
C GLU A 382 20.87 20.71 8.32
N SER A 383 20.65 19.73 7.43
CA SER A 383 21.67 19.29 6.46
C SER A 383 21.83 20.26 5.29
N GLY A 384 20.83 21.12 5.03
CA GLY A 384 20.87 22.16 4.00
C GLY A 384 21.88 23.28 4.28
N THR A 385 22.31 23.47 5.54
CA THR A 385 23.24 24.56 5.91
C THR A 385 24.72 24.25 5.65
N ASN A 386 25.10 23.02 5.28
CA ASN A 386 26.50 22.63 5.03
C ASN A 386 26.82 22.26 3.57
N CYS A 387 25.86 22.38 2.65
CA CYS A 387 26.11 22.17 1.22
C CYS A 387 26.33 23.51 0.52
N SER A 388 27.60 23.87 0.27
CA SER A 388 27.94 24.94 -0.67
C SER A 388 27.59 24.44 -2.08
N LEU A 389 26.35 24.66 -2.52
CA LEU A 389 25.95 24.46 -3.90
C LEU A 389 26.75 25.45 -4.76
N LYS A 390 27.61 24.95 -5.65
CA LYS A 390 28.11 25.76 -6.75
C LYS A 390 26.90 26.10 -7.63
N GLU A 391 26.62 27.38 -7.80
CA GLU A 391 25.59 27.84 -8.72
C GLU A 391 25.86 27.24 -10.11
N PRO A 392 24.85 26.66 -10.79
CA PRO A 392 25.00 26.32 -12.19
C PRO A 392 25.07 27.62 -13.00
N GLU A 393 26.17 27.79 -13.74
CA GLU A 393 26.31 28.82 -14.78
C GLU A 393 25.33 28.55 -15.92
N GLU A 394 24.06 28.93 -15.76
CA GLU A 394 23.16 29.17 -16.90
C GLU A 394 22.29 30.40 -16.61
N ASN A 395 22.57 31.48 -17.34
CA ASN A 395 21.78 32.70 -17.40
C ASN A 395 20.38 32.41 -17.95
N ASN A 396 19.46 31.99 -17.08
CA ASN A 396 18.02 32.12 -17.31
C ASN A 396 17.47 33.11 -16.27
N ILE A 397 17.56 34.39 -16.61
CA ILE A 397 16.88 35.46 -15.88
C ILE A 397 15.38 35.18 -15.98
N ILE A 398 14.80 34.65 -14.90
CA ILE A 398 13.36 34.62 -14.72
C ILE A 398 12.98 36.04 -14.30
N ASN A 399 12.51 36.84 -15.26
CA ASN A 399 11.74 38.04 -14.93
C ASN A 399 10.42 37.57 -14.30
N ILE A 400 10.39 37.54 -12.97
CA ILE A 400 9.15 37.54 -12.21
C ILE A 400 8.52 38.91 -12.49
N PRO A 401 7.29 39.00 -13.04
CA PRO A 401 6.59 40.28 -13.02
C PRO A 401 6.37 40.61 -11.55
N MET A 402 7.21 41.50 -11.03
CA MET A 402 6.97 42.16 -9.78
C MET A 402 5.70 42.98 -10.00
N PHE A 403 4.59 42.51 -9.43
CA PHE A 403 3.47 43.41 -9.25
C PHE A 403 3.96 44.47 -8.27
N ASP A 404 4.21 45.66 -8.79
CA ASP A 404 4.35 46.85 -7.96
C ASP A 404 3.04 46.98 -7.18
N LEU A 405 3.06 46.56 -5.91
CA LEU A 405 2.03 46.91 -4.96
C LEU A 405 2.02 48.44 -4.87
N PRO A 406 0.89 49.11 -5.13
CA PRO A 406 0.78 50.53 -4.83
C PRO A 406 1.08 50.71 -3.34
N ASN A 407 2.15 51.45 -3.04
CA ASN A 407 2.49 51.90 -1.70
C ASN A 407 1.48 52.96 -1.23
N THR A 408 0.23 52.55 -1.03
CA THR A 408 -0.81 53.21 -0.23
C THR A 408 -2.06 52.33 -0.34
N PHE A 409 -2.17 51.32 0.53
CA PHE A 409 -3.50 50.79 0.86
C PHE A 409 -4.02 51.62 2.02
N ASP A 410 -5.05 52.43 1.76
CA ASP A 410 -5.93 52.92 2.80
C ASP A 410 -6.45 51.70 3.56
N VAL A 411 -6.06 51.60 4.84
CA VAL A 411 -6.53 50.57 5.75
C VAL A 411 -8.02 50.78 5.93
N CYS A 412 -8.83 49.90 5.31
CA CYS A 412 -10.26 49.88 5.55
C CYS A 412 -10.49 49.10 6.85
N ASP A 413 -11.23 49.68 7.80
CA ASP A 413 -11.54 49.12 9.14
C ASP A 413 -12.05 47.65 9.12
N PHE A 414 -12.46 47.14 7.96
CA PHE A 414 -12.87 45.77 7.74
C PHE A 414 -11.72 44.72 7.82
N THR A 415 -10.49 45.06 7.42
CA THR A 415 -9.37 44.09 7.47
C THR A 415 -8.90 43.84 8.90
N ASP A 416 -8.91 44.86 9.76
CA ASP A 416 -8.55 44.72 11.17
C ASP A 416 -9.61 43.94 11.96
N MET A 417 -10.89 44.10 11.63
CA MET A 417 -11.96 43.27 12.21
C MET A 417 -11.85 41.80 11.80
N THR A 418 -11.39 41.51 10.57
CA THR A 418 -11.24 40.13 10.08
C THR A 418 -10.05 39.44 10.75
N ILE A 419 -8.92 40.15 10.91
CA ILE A 419 -7.76 39.64 11.65
C ILE A 419 -8.11 39.47 13.12
N GLY A 420 -8.80 40.44 13.73
CA GLY A 420 -9.29 40.34 15.12
C GLY A 420 -10.23 39.15 15.34
N TYR A 421 -11.13 38.88 14.39
CA TYR A 421 -12.05 37.74 14.46
C TYR A 421 -11.31 36.40 14.35
N ILE A 422 -10.39 36.26 13.38
CA ILE A 422 -9.61 35.03 13.20
C ILE A 422 -8.71 34.78 14.40
N SER A 423 -8.01 35.81 14.89
CA SER A 423 -7.18 35.74 16.10
C SER A 423 -8.00 35.40 17.33
N GLY A 424 -9.19 35.99 17.48
CA GLY A 424 -10.12 35.71 18.57
C GLY A 424 -10.66 34.28 18.54
N TYR A 425 -11.02 33.77 17.36
CA TYR A 425 -11.46 32.39 17.18
C TYR A 425 -10.37 31.36 17.53
N LEU A 426 -9.12 31.64 17.12
CA LEU A 426 -7.96 30.80 17.47
C LEU A 426 -7.67 30.86 18.97
N ALA A 427 -7.72 32.04 19.59
CA ALA A 427 -7.56 32.19 21.04
C ALA A 427 -8.64 31.44 21.82
N LEU A 428 -9.91 31.48 21.38
CA LEU A 428 -11.01 30.72 21.97
C LEU A 428 -10.83 29.20 21.86
N GLN A 429 -10.32 28.70 20.73
CA GLN A 429 -10.00 27.27 20.55
C GLN A 429 -8.89 26.82 21.50
N VAL A 430 -7.84 27.64 21.65
CA VAL A 430 -6.74 27.37 22.59
C VAL A 430 -7.23 27.41 24.03
N LEU A 431 -8.01 28.44 24.41
CA LEU A 431 -8.59 28.57 25.75
C LEU A 431 -9.59 27.46 26.07
N ALA A 432 -10.39 26.99 25.10
CA ALA A 432 -11.28 25.84 25.30
C ALA A 432 -10.49 24.54 25.52
N THR A 433 -9.37 24.37 24.82
CA THR A 433 -8.49 23.21 24.97
C THR A 433 -7.77 23.23 26.33
N ILE A 434 -7.28 24.40 26.76
CA ILE A 434 -6.68 24.60 28.08
C ILE A 434 -7.73 24.47 29.20
N GLY A 435 -8.93 25.02 29.00
CA GLY A 435 -10.04 24.94 29.95
C GLY A 435 -10.57 23.52 30.14
N LEU A 436 -10.65 22.72 29.07
CA LEU A 436 -10.95 21.29 29.16
C LEU A 436 -9.85 20.52 29.90
N PHE A 437 -8.59 20.90 29.72
CA PHE A 437 -7.47 20.38 30.50
C PHE A 437 -7.56 20.77 31.98
N TYR A 438 -7.90 22.03 32.30
CA TYR A 438 -8.04 22.53 33.67
C TYR A 438 -9.23 21.90 34.40
N VAL A 439 -10.39 21.75 33.74
CA VAL A 439 -11.58 21.07 34.29
C VAL A 439 -11.34 19.56 34.44
N GLY A 440 -10.58 18.95 33.53
CA GLY A 440 -10.12 17.57 33.65
C GLY A 440 -9.14 17.38 34.81
N TRP A 441 -8.22 18.32 35.01
CA TRP A 441 -7.23 18.30 36.09
C TRP A 441 -7.89 18.50 37.47
N LYS A 442 -8.82 19.46 37.60
CA LYS A 442 -9.55 19.72 38.86
C LYS A 442 -10.50 18.58 39.26
N LYS A 443 -10.96 17.75 38.32
CA LYS A 443 -11.78 16.56 38.60
C LYS A 443 -10.99 15.31 38.98
N PHE A 444 -9.67 15.27 38.76
CA PHE A 444 -8.87 14.03 38.92
C PHE A 444 -7.55 14.18 39.71
N GLY A 445 -7.21 15.37 40.23
CA GLY A 445 -5.94 15.62 40.92
C GLY A 445 -6.06 16.28 42.29
N ALA A 446 -6.76 15.66 43.25
CA ALA A 446 -7.00 16.23 44.58
C ALA A 446 -5.85 16.04 45.61
N SER A 447 -4.59 15.93 45.18
CA SER A 447 -3.46 15.70 46.13
C SER A 447 -2.23 16.57 45.88
N ILE A 448 -2.25 17.46 44.88
CA ILE A 448 -1.12 18.35 44.54
C ILE A 448 -1.58 19.82 44.41
N ALA A 449 -2.90 20.09 44.42
CA ALA A 449 -3.46 21.43 44.24
C ALA A 449 -3.21 22.38 45.42
N ASP A 450 -3.13 21.86 46.65
CA ASP A 450 -2.96 22.68 47.86
C ASP A 450 -1.57 23.34 47.96
N PHE A 451 -0.62 22.97 47.10
CA PHE A 451 0.74 23.52 47.09
C PHE A 451 0.93 24.69 46.13
N LEU A 452 -0.04 24.97 45.24
CA LEU A 452 0.07 26.03 44.21
C LEU A 452 -0.97 27.15 44.37
N ASP A 453 -2.02 26.96 45.17
CA ASP A 453 -3.02 28.01 45.43
C ASP A 453 -2.49 29.14 46.35
N GLU A 454 -1.32 28.99 46.98
CA GLU A 454 -0.66 30.07 47.74
C GLU A 454 0.12 31.08 46.86
N GLU A 455 0.42 30.77 45.58
CA GLU A 455 1.24 31.64 44.73
C GLU A 455 0.45 32.52 43.74
N ILE A 456 -0.86 32.34 43.59
CA ILE A 456 -1.64 33.01 42.52
C ILE A 456 -2.63 34.07 43.05
N GLU A 457 -2.87 34.18 44.36
CA GLU A 457 -3.76 35.21 44.94
C GLU A 457 -3.17 36.65 44.97
N CYS A 458 -1.96 36.88 44.45
CA CYS A 458 -1.36 38.22 44.47
C CYS A 458 -1.66 39.14 43.27
N ASP A 459 -2.28 38.68 42.17
CA ASP A 459 -2.47 39.53 40.99
C ASP A 459 -3.77 39.25 40.21
N ALA A 460 -4.89 39.89 40.59
CA ALA A 460 -6.03 40.14 39.69
C ALA A 460 -6.98 41.24 40.19
N ASP A 461 -7.00 42.41 39.52
CA ASP A 461 -8.05 43.45 39.60
C ASP A 461 -9.19 43.14 38.60
N PRO A 462 -10.48 43.12 38.99
CA PRO A 462 -11.58 42.64 38.15
C PRO A 462 -12.39 43.75 37.47
N ARG A 463 -12.32 43.89 36.14
CA ARG A 463 -13.33 44.67 35.37
C ARG A 463 -13.69 44.06 34.00
N ASN A 464 -14.97 43.71 33.88
CA ASN A 464 -15.83 43.52 32.68
C ASN A 464 -15.61 42.24 31.84
N GLY A 465 -16.60 41.50 31.31
CA GLY A 465 -18.06 41.60 31.21
C GLY A 465 -18.55 40.65 30.07
N SER A 466 -19.70 39.97 30.25
CA SER A 466 -20.20 38.78 29.52
C SER A 466 -20.95 39.00 28.18
N LEU A 467 -21.07 37.97 27.32
CA LEU A 467 -22.20 37.78 26.36
C LEU A 467 -22.39 36.31 25.86
N ASN A 468 -23.66 35.91 25.67
CA ASN A 468 -24.21 34.56 25.35
C ASN A 468 -24.53 34.38 23.84
N SER A 469 -24.31 33.19 23.24
CA SER A 469 -24.92 32.78 21.95
C SER A 469 -24.99 31.24 21.79
N ASN A 470 -26.19 30.64 21.76
CA ASN A 470 -26.35 29.17 21.73
C ASN A 470 -27.49 28.63 20.83
N SER A 471 -27.89 29.33 19.75
CA SER A 471 -29.00 28.85 18.88
C SER A 471 -28.68 28.70 17.39
N LEU A 472 -27.42 28.81 16.95
CA LEU A 472 -27.05 28.70 15.52
C LEU A 472 -26.42 27.35 15.11
N TYR A 473 -26.04 26.51 16.06
CA TYR A 473 -25.18 25.33 15.78
C TYR A 473 -25.94 24.05 15.38
N ALA A 474 -27.26 24.00 15.51
CA ALA A 474 -28.01 22.76 15.32
C ALA A 474 -28.39 22.45 13.86
N GLU A 475 -28.52 23.45 12.98
CA GLU A 475 -29.06 23.24 11.62
C GLU A 475 -28.01 22.90 10.56
N ALA A 476 -26.74 23.24 10.77
CA ALA A 476 -25.67 22.96 9.80
C ALA A 476 -25.26 21.47 9.74
N ALA A 477 -25.51 20.70 10.80
CA ALA A 477 -25.08 19.31 10.91
C ALA A 477 -25.92 18.33 10.07
N LEU A 478 -27.16 18.68 9.70
CA LEU A 478 -28.09 17.75 9.06
C LEU A 478 -27.94 17.65 7.52
N TRP A 479 -27.24 18.59 6.89
CA TRP A 479 -27.17 18.68 5.43
C TRP A 479 -26.05 17.85 4.78
N LEU A 480 -24.98 17.53 5.52
CA LEU A 480 -23.75 16.93 4.99
C LEU A 480 -23.80 15.40 4.75
N LEU A 481 -24.89 14.72 5.08
CA LEU A 481 -24.93 13.26 5.12
C LEU A 481 -25.33 12.55 3.81
N LYS A 482 -25.54 13.24 2.69
CA LYS A 482 -26.38 12.66 1.61
C LYS A 482 -25.81 12.34 0.23
N GLN A 483 -24.51 12.42 -0.12
CA GLN A 483 -24.10 11.96 -1.46
C GLN A 483 -22.78 11.16 -1.55
N THR A 484 -22.92 9.88 -1.89
CA THR A 484 -21.84 8.97 -2.33
C THR A 484 -22.32 8.15 -3.52
N ALA A 485 -21.59 8.13 -4.65
CA ALA A 485 -21.32 6.95 -5.50
C ALA A 485 -20.64 7.33 -6.83
N ASN A 486 -19.41 6.86 -7.08
CA ASN A 486 -19.10 5.83 -8.09
C ASN A 486 -17.57 5.68 -8.30
N ARG A 487 -17.14 4.44 -8.56
CA ARG A 487 -15.74 4.00 -8.74
C ARG A 487 -15.47 3.63 -10.21
N ARG A 488 -14.21 3.74 -10.66
CA ARG A 488 -13.48 2.71 -11.46
C ARG A 488 -11.96 3.02 -11.53
N HIS A 489 -11.20 2.01 -12.00
CA HIS A 489 -9.82 1.58 -11.65
C HIS A 489 -8.65 2.33 -12.30
N ILE A 490 -7.39 2.05 -11.86
CA ILE A 490 -6.11 2.00 -12.64
C ILE A 490 -4.93 1.32 -11.87
N CYS A 491 -3.94 0.79 -12.61
CA CYS A 491 -2.75 -0.04 -12.24
C CYS A 491 -1.56 0.73 -11.62
N THR A 492 -0.65 0.04 -10.89
CA THR A 492 0.58 0.64 -10.31
C THR A 492 1.81 -0.29 -10.19
N ILE A 493 3.02 0.30 -10.09
CA ILE A 493 4.32 -0.35 -9.78
C ILE A 493 4.97 0.33 -8.56
N SER A 494 5.53 -0.44 -7.62
CA SER A 494 6.50 0.01 -6.60
C SER A 494 7.95 -0.38 -6.98
N ILE A 495 8.94 0.41 -6.59
CA ILE A 495 10.36 0.07 -6.69
C ILE A 495 10.89 -0.05 -5.27
N LEU A 496 11.35 -1.22 -4.83
CA LEU A 496 11.78 -1.41 -3.46
C LEU A 496 13.23 -0.99 -3.23
#